data_AF-A0A7X8KA86-F1
#
_entry.id   AF-A0A7X8KA86-F1
#
_cell.length_a   1.000
_cell.length_b   1.000
_cell.length_c   1.000
_cell.angle_alpha   90.00
_cell.angle_beta   90.00
_cell.angle_gamma   90.00
#
_symmetry.space_group_name_H-M   'P 1'
#
loop_
_entity.id
_entity.type
_entity.pdbx_description
1 polymer ?
#
loop_
_entity_poly.entity_id
_entity_poly.type
_entity_poly.pdbx_seq_one_letter_code
_entity_poly.pdbx_strand_id
1 'polypeptide(L)'
;MNVESSLSALYFLPEGASASILTVSFEVTSDDSVLEVQVSTPDKTSRWVVSVKRDKQGRFTVGPLSMGKGNTLTEGMYSMVILNEQGKTIDYSFPVRSPNTTVDPLQWGSFDSDARTLVMNRSATLQVGNDHIDLAEGESYIFAPDDHEFYLAFDQGATIVRVTL
;
A
#
# COMPACT_ATOMS: atom_id res chain seq x y z
N MET A 1 -19.03 -0.50 13.66
CA MET A 1 -17.96 0.02 12.78
C MET A 1 -17.29 -1.18 12.15
N ASN A 2 -17.25 -1.21 10.83
CA ASN A 2 -16.50 -2.22 10.08
C ASN A 2 -15.17 -1.58 9.68
N VAL A 3 -14.08 -2.26 10.01
CA VAL A 3 -12.72 -1.83 9.68
C VAL A 3 -12.09 -2.93 8.83
N GLU A 4 -11.67 -2.56 7.65
CA GLU A 4 -10.88 -3.40 6.74
C GLU A 4 -9.44 -2.90 6.77
N SER A 5 -8.50 -3.83 6.86
CA SER A 5 -7.07 -3.54 6.80
C SER A 5 -6.45 -4.35 5.68
N SER A 6 -5.50 -3.73 4.97
CA SER A 6 -4.68 -4.39 3.97
C SER A 6 -3.22 -4.05 4.23
N LEU A 7 -2.39 -5.09 4.26
CA LEU A 7 -0.95 -4.96 4.36
C LEU A 7 -0.34 -5.39 3.04
N SER A 8 0.53 -4.54 2.48
CA SER A 8 1.28 -4.79 1.26
C SER A 8 2.77 -4.87 1.58
N ALA A 9 3.47 -5.81 0.95
CA ALA A 9 4.93 -5.81 0.89
C ALA A 9 5.38 -4.95 -0.30
N LEU A 10 6.25 -3.97 -0.05
CA LEU A 10 6.87 -3.13 -1.08
C LEU A 10 8.35 -3.48 -1.20
N TYR A 11 8.79 -3.83 -2.40
CA TYR A 11 10.18 -4.15 -2.72
C TYR A 11 10.79 -3.04 -3.59
N PHE A 12 12.03 -2.66 -3.28
CA PHE A 12 12.77 -1.61 -3.98
C PHE A 12 13.91 -2.24 -4.78
N LEU A 13 13.83 -2.15 -6.10
CA LEU A 13 14.84 -2.68 -7.02
C LEU A 13 15.55 -1.55 -7.79
N PRO A 14 16.85 -1.71 -8.07
CA PRO A 14 17.72 -2.88 -7.76
C PRO A 14 18.29 -2.86 -6.34
N GLU A 15 17.86 -1.94 -5.48
CA GLU A 15 18.42 -1.67 -4.16
C GLU A 15 18.37 -2.86 -3.18
N GLY A 16 17.51 -3.84 -3.42
CA GLY A 16 17.37 -5.05 -2.60
C GLY A 16 16.75 -4.81 -1.23
N ALA A 17 16.05 -3.69 -1.06
CA ALA A 17 15.38 -3.34 0.18
C ALA A 17 13.87 -3.58 0.10
N SER A 18 13.22 -3.63 1.27
CA SER A 18 11.76 -3.75 1.35
C SER A 18 11.18 -2.83 2.42
N ALA A 19 9.87 -2.61 2.35
CA ALA A 19 9.05 -1.97 3.36
C ALA A 19 7.68 -2.66 3.41
N SER A 20 6.88 -2.30 4.42
CA SER A 20 5.46 -2.63 4.44
C SER A 20 4.61 -1.37 4.36
N ILE A 21 3.46 -1.49 3.69
CA ILE A 21 2.45 -0.44 3.59
C ILE A 21 1.14 -0.98 4.17
N LEU A 22 0.64 -0.32 5.21
CA LEU A 22 -0.68 -0.58 5.77
C LEU A 22 -1.68 0.47 5.28
N THR A 23 -2.80 -0.01 4.75
CA THR A 23 -3.97 0.81 4.44
C THR A 23 -5.14 0.31 5.27
N VAL A 24 -5.87 1.22 5.90
CA VAL A 24 -7.04 0.91 6.73
C VAL A 24 -8.23 1.68 6.21
N SER A 25 -9.32 1.00 5.91
CA SER A 25 -10.55 1.61 5.42
C SER A 25 -11.72 1.25 6.33
N PHE A 26 -12.51 2.25 6.71
CA PHE A 26 -13.60 2.05 7.66
C PHE A 26 -14.78 2.98 7.40
N GLU A 27 -15.91 2.64 8.00
CA GLU A 27 -17.13 3.45 8.01
C GLU A 27 -17.53 3.76 9.45
N VAL A 28 -17.81 5.03 9.72
CA VAL A 28 -18.30 5.49 11.02
C VAL A 28 -19.51 6.39 10.83
N THR A 29 -20.52 6.18 11.66
CA THR A 29 -21.70 7.04 11.70
C THR A 29 -21.32 8.33 12.41
N SER A 30 -21.01 9.36 11.62
CA SER A 30 -20.73 10.72 12.05
C SER A 30 -21.27 11.68 10.99
N ASP A 31 -21.58 12.92 11.38
CA ASP A 31 -21.88 13.99 10.42
C ASP A 31 -20.61 14.64 9.88
N ASP A 32 -19.46 14.36 10.53
CA ASP A 32 -18.19 14.99 10.19
C ASP A 32 -17.63 14.43 8.88
N SER A 33 -17.21 15.33 7.99
CA SER A 33 -16.61 14.97 6.71
C SER A 33 -15.11 14.69 6.80
N VAL A 34 -14.47 15.11 7.89
CA VAL A 34 -13.05 14.93 8.18
C VAL A 34 -12.90 14.39 9.59
N LEU A 35 -11.98 13.46 9.78
CA LEU A 35 -11.65 12.87 11.08
C LEU A 35 -10.14 12.88 11.27
N GLU A 36 -9.70 13.07 12.51
CA GLU A 36 -8.32 12.78 12.89
C GLU A 36 -8.24 11.36 13.41
N VAL A 37 -7.31 10.57 12.86
CA VAL A 37 -7.18 9.15 13.18
C VAL A 37 -5.76 8.86 13.61
N GLN A 38 -5.63 8.30 14.80
CA GLN A 38 -4.38 7.78 15.31
C GLN A 38 -4.36 6.26 15.16
N VAL A 39 -3.36 5.71 14.49
CA VAL A 39 -3.12 4.25 14.41
C VAL A 39 -1.83 3.91 15.15
N SER A 40 -1.84 2.87 15.98
CA SER A 40 -0.65 2.41 16.71
C SER A 40 -0.39 0.91 16.50
N THR A 41 0.89 0.55 16.41
CA THR A 41 1.35 -0.85 16.31
C THR A 41 1.05 -1.65 17.59
N PRO A 42 1.04 -2.99 17.54
CA PRO A 42 0.75 -3.84 18.71
C PRO A 42 1.71 -3.60 19.88
N ASP A 43 2.99 -3.40 19.59
CA ASP A 43 4.05 -3.09 20.55
C ASP A 43 4.10 -1.61 20.97
N LYS A 44 3.27 -0.76 20.35
CA LYS A 44 3.16 0.68 20.56
C LYS A 44 4.45 1.47 20.27
N THR A 45 5.41 0.88 19.56
CA THR A 45 6.66 1.59 19.19
C THR A 45 6.43 2.59 18.07
N SER A 46 5.45 2.33 17.20
CA SER A 46 5.11 3.19 16.07
C SER A 46 3.68 3.68 16.14
N ARG A 47 3.49 4.94 15.76
CA ARG A 47 2.20 5.62 15.77
C ARG A 47 2.13 6.62 14.64
N TRP A 48 0.99 6.66 13.95
CA TRP A 48 0.68 7.65 12.93
C TRP A 48 -0.57 8.41 13.35
N VAL A 49 -0.60 9.71 13.05
CA VAL A 49 -1.78 10.56 13.19
C VAL A 49 -2.07 11.14 11.81
N VAL A 50 -3.28 10.90 11.30
CA VAL A 50 -3.67 11.22 9.93
C VAL A 50 -5.04 11.87 9.92
N SER A 51 -5.17 13.00 9.23
CA SER A 51 -6.48 13.57 8.91
C SER A 51 -7.03 12.90 7.65
N VAL A 52 -8.19 12.27 7.77
CA VAL A 52 -8.83 11.54 6.67
C VAL A 52 -10.17 12.17 6.32
N LYS A 53 -10.42 12.29 5.02
CA LYS A 53 -11.67 12.82 4.49
C LYS A 53 -12.58 11.68 4.03
N ARG A 54 -13.87 11.83 4.26
CA ARG A 54 -14.90 10.92 3.75
C ARG A 54 -14.92 10.95 2.22
N ASP A 55 -14.86 9.78 1.60
CA ASP A 55 -15.03 9.64 0.16
C ASP A 55 -16.51 9.75 -0.26
N LYS A 56 -16.77 9.63 -1.57
CA LYS A 56 -18.13 9.72 -2.13
C LYS A 56 -19.02 8.54 -1.73
N GLN A 57 -18.43 7.39 -1.38
CA GLN A 57 -19.12 6.20 -0.91
C GLN A 57 -19.39 6.24 0.60
N GLY A 58 -18.87 7.25 1.31
CA GLY A 58 -19.05 7.40 2.74
C GLY A 58 -17.94 6.73 3.58
N ARG A 59 -16.88 6.22 2.96
CA ARG A 59 -15.77 5.55 3.65
C ARG A 59 -14.64 6.53 3.97
N PHE A 60 -13.87 6.19 5.00
CA PHE A 60 -12.61 6.84 5.35
C PHE A 60 -11.48 5.87 5.10
N THR A 61 -10.36 6.37 4.58
CA THR A 61 -9.15 5.57 4.32
C THR A 61 -7.94 6.24 4.95
N VAL A 62 -7.25 5.51 5.82
CA VAL A 62 -5.98 5.87 6.46
C VAL A 62 -4.87 5.11 5.74
N GLY A 63 -3.88 5.84 5.25
CA GLY A 63 -2.70 5.27 4.62
C GLY A 63 -2.26 6.05 3.37
N PRO A 64 -1.16 5.63 2.73
CA PRO A 64 -0.31 4.49 3.11
C PRO A 64 0.46 4.74 4.41
N LEU A 65 0.36 3.84 5.38
CA LEU A 65 1.13 3.87 6.63
C LEU A 65 2.37 2.97 6.49
N SER A 66 3.55 3.50 6.81
CA SER A 66 4.79 2.73 6.76
C SER A 66 5.76 3.17 7.85
N MET A 67 6.63 2.25 8.26
CA MET A 67 7.82 2.54 9.08
C MET A 67 9.04 2.89 8.22
N GLY A 68 8.85 3.02 6.90
CA GLY A 68 9.90 3.34 5.95
C GLY A 68 10.71 2.13 5.51
N LYS A 69 11.63 2.39 4.59
CA LYS A 69 12.52 1.41 3.98
C LYS A 69 13.35 0.67 5.03
N GLY A 70 13.41 -0.65 4.91
CA GLY A 70 14.13 -1.56 5.82
C GLY A 70 13.34 -1.96 7.06
N ASN A 71 12.13 -1.42 7.26
CA ASN A 71 11.28 -1.75 8.40
C ASN A 71 9.99 -2.41 7.94
N THR A 72 9.70 -3.57 8.51
CA THR A 72 8.48 -4.35 8.24
C THR A 72 7.45 -4.07 9.33
N LEU A 73 6.19 -3.90 8.93
CA LEU A 73 5.09 -3.86 9.89
C LEU A 73 4.78 -5.28 10.36
N THR A 74 4.70 -5.47 11.67
CA THR A 74 4.40 -6.78 12.24
C THR A 74 2.92 -7.10 12.08
N GLU A 75 2.58 -8.37 11.87
CA GLU A 75 1.21 -8.83 12.08
C GLU A 75 0.79 -8.69 13.55
N GLY A 76 -0.52 -8.61 13.80
CA GLY A 76 -1.07 -8.57 15.15
C GLY A 76 -2.28 -7.66 15.29
N MET A 77 -2.62 -7.34 16.54
CA MET A 77 -3.74 -6.46 16.87
C MET A 77 -3.28 -5.01 16.97
N TYR A 78 -3.70 -4.20 16.00
CA TYR A 78 -3.45 -2.77 15.97
C TYR A 78 -4.58 -2.04 16.69
N SER A 79 -4.27 -0.83 17.17
CA SER A 79 -5.26 0.05 17.77
C SER A 79 -5.44 1.31 16.95
N MET A 80 -6.68 1.79 16.89
CA MET A 80 -7.10 3.01 16.21
C MET A 80 -7.90 3.87 17.18
N VAL A 81 -7.58 5.15 17.23
CA VAL A 81 -8.38 6.16 17.93
C VAL A 81 -8.84 7.17 16.90
N ILE A 82 -10.14 7.38 16.80
CA ILE A 82 -10.75 8.37 15.91
C ILE A 82 -11.19 9.55 16.77
N LEU A 83 -10.72 10.74 16.46
CA LEU A 83 -11.16 12.01 17.03
C LEU A 83 -11.97 12.77 15.99
N ASN A 84 -13.20 13.11 16.36
CA ASN A 84 -14.09 13.88 15.52
C ASN A 84 -14.01 15.39 15.85
N GLU A 85 -14.62 16.26 15.03
CA GLU A 85 -14.50 17.72 15.22
C GLU A 85 -15.13 18.21 16.53
N GLN A 86 -16.05 17.42 17.10
CA GLN A 86 -16.72 17.71 18.37
C GLN A 86 -15.93 17.23 19.60
N GLY A 87 -14.73 16.68 19.40
CA GLY A 87 -13.88 16.16 20.48
C GLY A 87 -14.28 14.78 21.01
N LYS A 88 -15.23 14.09 20.34
CA LYS A 88 -15.62 12.73 20.68
C LYS A 88 -14.59 11.75 20.13
N THR A 89 -14.14 10.85 21.01
CA THR A 89 -13.21 9.78 20.65
C THR A 89 -13.94 8.45 20.46
N ILE A 90 -13.47 7.67 19.48
CA ILE A 90 -13.87 6.27 19.28
C ILE A 90 -12.59 5.44 19.27
N ASP A 91 -12.48 4.53 20.22
CA ASP A 91 -11.38 3.56 20.29
C ASP A 91 -11.78 2.26 19.61
N TYR A 92 -10.88 1.69 18.83
CA TYR A 92 -11.10 0.43 18.14
C TYR A 92 -9.81 -0.37 18.00
N SER A 93 -9.93 -1.69 17.93
CA SER A 93 -8.81 -2.58 17.66
C SER A 93 -9.14 -3.46 16.46
N PHE A 94 -8.18 -3.64 15.57
CA PHE A 94 -8.37 -4.39 14.33
C PHE A 94 -7.15 -5.30 14.07
N PRO A 95 -7.37 -6.50 13.52
CA PRO A 95 -6.27 -7.36 13.15
C PRO A 95 -5.59 -6.84 11.89
N VAL A 96 -4.27 -6.91 11.86
CA VAL A 96 -3.44 -6.81 10.65
C VAL A 96 -2.76 -8.15 10.47
N ARG A 97 -2.90 -8.73 9.29
CA ARG A 97 -2.28 -10.01 8.94
C ARG A 97 -1.10 -9.75 8.01
N SER A 98 -0.12 -10.64 8.06
CA SER A 98 0.96 -10.65 7.08
C SER A 98 0.40 -10.66 5.65
N PRO A 99 1.03 -9.93 4.71
CA PRO A 99 0.59 -9.94 3.32
C PRO A 99 0.62 -11.37 2.80
N ASN A 100 -0.44 -11.80 2.11
CA ASN A 100 -0.47 -13.11 1.47
C ASN A 100 0.25 -13.03 0.12
N THR A 101 1.59 -13.11 0.14
CA THR A 101 2.41 -12.98 -1.06
C THR A 101 2.78 -14.35 -1.60
N THR A 102 2.50 -14.61 -2.88
CA THR A 102 3.03 -15.80 -3.58
C THR A 102 4.15 -15.44 -4.56
N VAL A 103 4.44 -14.15 -4.71
CA VAL A 103 5.39 -13.62 -5.67
C VAL A 103 6.77 -13.48 -5.02
N ASP A 104 7.78 -14.11 -5.63
CA ASP A 104 9.18 -13.78 -5.37
C ASP A 104 9.49 -12.42 -6.03
N PRO A 105 9.97 -11.41 -5.27
CA PRO A 105 10.31 -10.09 -5.80
C PRO A 105 11.46 -10.09 -6.81
N LEU A 106 12.10 -11.22 -7.08
CA LEU A 106 13.05 -11.38 -8.19
C LEU A 106 12.43 -12.03 -9.43
N GLN A 107 11.16 -12.46 -9.36
CA GLN A 107 10.45 -13.17 -10.42
C GLN A 107 9.25 -12.40 -11.00
N TRP A 108 9.17 -11.09 -10.80
CA TRP A 108 8.10 -10.25 -11.39
C TRP A 108 8.16 -10.18 -12.92
N GLY A 109 9.38 -10.24 -13.48
CA GLY A 109 9.60 -10.01 -14.90
C GLY A 109 11.09 -9.81 -15.19
N SER A 110 11.35 -9.28 -16.37
CA SER A 110 12.67 -8.79 -16.78
C SER A 110 12.53 -7.40 -17.36
N PHE A 111 13.55 -6.57 -17.14
CA PHE A 111 13.64 -5.24 -17.73
C PHE A 111 14.96 -5.14 -18.50
N ASP A 112 14.86 -4.84 -19.79
CA ASP A 112 15.99 -4.49 -20.64
C ASP A 112 16.18 -2.97 -20.58
N SER A 113 17.28 -2.51 -19.98
CA SER A 113 17.58 -1.09 -19.83
C SER A 113 17.92 -0.40 -21.15
N ASP A 114 18.52 -1.11 -22.10
CA ASP A 114 18.94 -0.55 -23.38
C ASP A 114 17.72 -0.37 -24.29
N ALA A 115 16.84 -1.37 -24.33
CA ALA A 115 15.58 -1.32 -25.07
C ALA A 115 14.44 -0.63 -24.29
N ARG A 116 14.66 -0.28 -23.02
CA ARG A 116 13.65 0.22 -22.06
C ARG A 116 12.36 -0.60 -22.10
N THR A 117 12.50 -1.92 -22.13
CA THR A 117 11.38 -2.85 -22.34
C THR A 117 11.23 -3.76 -21.13
N LEU A 118 10.06 -3.73 -20.50
CA LEU A 118 9.61 -4.70 -19.51
C LEU A 118 8.96 -5.88 -20.22
N VAL A 119 9.25 -7.10 -19.75
CA VAL A 119 8.51 -8.32 -20.07
C VAL A 119 8.05 -8.98 -18.78
N MET A 120 6.76 -9.26 -18.68
CA MET A 120 6.13 -9.82 -17.49
C MET A 120 6.32 -11.34 -17.42
N ASN A 121 6.80 -11.84 -16.28
CA ASN A 121 6.83 -13.28 -16.01
C ASN A 121 5.54 -13.78 -15.37
N ARG A 122 4.63 -12.86 -14.99
CA ARG A 122 3.34 -13.13 -14.39
C ARG A 122 2.43 -11.92 -14.57
N SER A 123 1.12 -12.13 -14.63
CA SER A 123 0.17 -11.02 -14.72
C SER A 123 0.27 -10.07 -13.51
N ALA A 124 0.23 -8.77 -13.79
CA ALA A 124 0.30 -7.69 -12.80
C ALA A 124 -0.40 -6.43 -13.30
N THR A 125 -0.66 -5.50 -12.39
CA THR A 125 -0.99 -4.12 -12.76
C THR A 125 0.29 -3.29 -12.72
N LEU A 126 0.70 -2.78 -13.87
CA LEU A 126 1.78 -1.81 -14.04
C LEU A 126 1.25 -0.41 -13.76
N GLN A 127 2.00 0.37 -12.98
CA GLN A 127 1.82 1.80 -12.82
C GLN A 127 3.07 2.55 -13.30
N VAL A 128 2.86 3.50 -14.21
CA VAL A 128 3.90 4.44 -14.70
C VAL A 128 3.33 5.84 -14.61
N GLY A 129 3.93 6.69 -13.76
CA GLY A 129 3.33 7.97 -13.41
C GLY A 129 1.91 7.79 -12.84
N ASN A 130 0.90 8.32 -13.55
CA ASN A 130 -0.51 8.20 -13.19
C ASN A 130 -1.25 7.07 -13.92
N ASP A 131 -0.62 6.48 -14.94
CA ASP A 131 -1.26 5.47 -15.78
C ASP A 131 -1.18 4.11 -15.11
N HIS A 132 -2.27 3.35 -15.22
CA HIS A 132 -2.39 1.99 -14.70
C HIS A 132 -2.78 1.05 -15.83
N ILE A 133 -2.01 -0.02 -16.02
CA ILE A 133 -2.12 -0.93 -17.14
C ILE A 133 -2.06 -2.36 -16.60
N ASP A 134 -3.07 -3.16 -16.88
CA ASP A 134 -3.03 -4.59 -16.60
C ASP A 134 -2.22 -5.29 -17.70
N LEU A 135 -1.15 -5.96 -17.31
CA LEU A 135 -0.30 -6.76 -18.19
C LEU A 135 -0.45 -8.23 -17.82
N ALA A 136 -0.67 -9.08 -18.82
CA ALA A 136 -0.68 -10.52 -18.66
C ALA A 136 0.75 -11.11 -18.67
N GLU A 137 0.88 -12.36 -18.24
CA GLU A 137 2.12 -13.13 -18.40
C GLU A 137 2.58 -13.15 -19.86
N GLY A 138 3.86 -12.85 -20.09
CA GLY A 138 4.48 -12.77 -21.42
C GLY A 138 4.23 -11.45 -22.16
N GLU A 139 3.36 -10.58 -21.67
CA GLU A 139 3.19 -9.25 -22.25
C GLU A 139 4.35 -8.32 -21.92
N SER A 140 4.52 -7.32 -22.78
CA SER A 140 5.63 -6.37 -22.70
C SER A 140 5.13 -4.93 -22.71
N TYR A 141 5.93 -4.05 -22.11
CA TYR A 141 5.70 -2.62 -22.11
C TYR A 141 7.00 -1.88 -22.38
N ILE A 142 6.95 -0.86 -23.23
CA ILE A 142 8.11 -0.03 -23.59
C ILE A 142 7.95 1.32 -22.90
N PHE A 143 8.92 1.69 -22.07
CA PHE A 143 8.89 2.94 -21.31
C PHE A 143 9.39 4.11 -22.13
N ALA A 144 8.80 5.27 -21.88
CA ALA A 144 9.25 6.52 -22.45
C ALA A 144 10.62 6.93 -21.84
N PRO A 145 11.46 7.71 -22.56
CA PRO A 145 12.77 8.11 -22.05
C PRO A 145 12.74 8.92 -20.74
N ASP A 146 11.64 9.61 -20.48
CA ASP A 146 11.39 10.43 -19.29
C ASP A 146 10.82 9.63 -18.10
N ASP A 147 10.46 8.36 -18.29
CA ASP A 147 10.12 7.49 -17.18
C ASP A 147 11.37 7.19 -16.34
N HIS A 148 11.29 7.39 -15.03
CA HIS A 148 12.40 7.15 -14.10
C HIS A 148 12.12 6.00 -13.14
N GLU A 149 10.87 5.61 -13.00
CA GLU A 149 10.45 4.51 -12.15
C GLU A 149 9.10 3.96 -12.60
N PHE A 150 8.83 2.74 -12.17
CA PHE A 150 7.52 2.13 -12.31
C PHE A 150 7.21 1.24 -11.10
N TYR A 151 5.93 0.90 -10.96
CA TYR A 151 5.44 0.00 -9.92
C TYR A 151 4.70 -1.17 -10.56
N LEU A 152 4.90 -2.37 -10.03
CA LEU A 152 4.12 -3.55 -10.38
C LEU A 152 3.36 -4.02 -9.14
N ALA A 153 2.04 -4.09 -9.22
CA ALA A 153 1.19 -4.63 -8.19
C ALA A 153 0.71 -6.04 -8.56
N PHE A 154 0.94 -6.98 -7.65
CA PHE A 154 0.54 -8.39 -7.77
C PHE A 154 -0.39 -8.78 -6.63
N ASP A 155 -1.06 -9.93 -6.75
CA ASP A 155 -1.88 -10.52 -5.68
C ASP A 155 -2.87 -9.49 -5.09
N GLN A 156 -3.56 -8.74 -5.96
CA GLN A 156 -4.49 -7.65 -5.59
C GLN A 156 -3.83 -6.52 -4.76
N GLY A 157 -2.54 -6.25 -5.02
CA GLY A 157 -1.76 -5.23 -4.33
C GLY A 157 -1.10 -5.72 -3.04
N ALA A 158 -1.19 -7.00 -2.68
CA ALA A 158 -0.47 -7.56 -1.53
C ALA A 158 1.05 -7.53 -1.72
N THR A 159 1.52 -7.57 -2.97
CA THR A 159 2.94 -7.40 -3.33
C THR A 159 3.08 -6.26 -4.32
N ILE A 160 3.97 -5.31 -4.02
CA ILE A 160 4.31 -4.20 -4.89
C ILE A 160 5.81 -4.21 -5.12
N VAL A 161 6.23 -4.09 -6.38
CA VAL A 161 7.64 -3.94 -6.76
C VAL A 161 7.81 -2.56 -7.36
N ARG A 162 8.65 -1.72 -6.74
CA ARG A 162 9.12 -0.45 -7.32
C ARG A 162 10.45 -0.71 -8.00
N VAL A 163 10.55 -0.32 -9.26
CA VAL A 163 11.76 -0.44 -10.06
C VAL A 163 12.17 0.96 -10.52
N THR A 164 13.42 1.34 -10.26
CA THR A 164 14.02 2.55 -10.82
C THR A 164 14.72 2.20 -12.14
N LEU A 165 14.50 3.02 -13.17
CA LEU A 165 14.98 2.83 -14.54
C LEU A 165 16.36 3.45 -14.80
#